data_AF-A0A522IHR5-F1
#
_entry.id   AF-A0A522IHR5-F1
#
_cell.length_a   1.000
_cell.length_b   1.000
_cell.length_c   1.000
_cell.angle_alpha   90.00
_cell.angle_beta   90.00
_cell.angle_gamma   90.00
#
_symmetry.space_group_name_H-M   'P 1'
#
loop_
_entity.id
_entity.type
_entity.pdbx_description
1 polymer ?
#
loop_
_entity_poly.entity_id
_entity_poly.type
_entity_poly.pdbx_seq_one_letter_code
_entity_poly.pdbx_strand_id
1 'polypeptide(L)'
;MTESAIDWSQRKPVNVIDPSLQARVGKLVTDAMLQVTRTVFHTRDAAAKACARVMQPITTRYGVESGALLFSLTGNGNGLTAVGTPVAGRENCRLSYQCGVVVQDGGRVIGGLLSGYIHSHPVELGFSDNDLYVAAAMTKQTSALPYVTAYVSLPSGRVLAWSTRAMQDNPQQTWSEYAKRTVRKVL
;
A
#
# COMPACT_ATOMS: atom_id res chain seq x y z
N MET A 1 3.69 -25.82 -27.15
CA MET A 1 4.73 -24.82 -26.81
C MET A 1 4.87 -24.82 -25.31
N THR A 2 5.94 -25.40 -24.80
CA THR A 2 6.25 -25.46 -23.37
C THR A 2 6.97 -24.18 -22.98
N GLU A 3 6.34 -23.34 -22.17
CA GLU A 3 7.03 -22.21 -21.53
C GLU A 3 8.20 -22.79 -20.72
N SER A 4 9.42 -22.42 -21.11
CA SER A 4 10.62 -22.76 -20.37
C SER A 4 10.52 -22.17 -18.97
N ALA A 5 10.70 -23.02 -17.96
CA ALA A 5 10.84 -22.58 -16.58
C ALA A 5 11.99 -21.57 -16.53
N ILE A 6 11.64 -20.32 -16.23
CA ILE A 6 12.62 -19.25 -16.08
C ILE A 6 13.51 -19.61 -14.89
N ASP A 7 14.81 -19.79 -15.14
CA ASP A 7 15.81 -19.95 -14.09
C ASP A 7 16.05 -18.59 -13.42
N TRP A 8 15.46 -18.42 -12.25
CA TRP A 8 15.51 -17.19 -11.47
C TRP A 8 16.83 -17.01 -10.70
N SER A 9 17.73 -18.01 -10.69
CA SER A 9 18.97 -17.98 -9.89
C SER A 9 20.09 -17.11 -10.50
N GLN A 10 19.97 -16.72 -11.78
CA GLN A 10 21.02 -15.98 -12.51
C GLN A 10 20.75 -14.48 -12.70
N ARG A 11 19.60 -13.96 -12.26
CA ARG A 11 19.32 -12.51 -12.39
C ARG A 11 19.77 -11.78 -11.13
N LYS A 12 20.63 -10.76 -11.29
CA LYS A 12 20.91 -9.79 -10.22
C LYS A 12 19.57 -9.27 -9.66
N PRO A 13 19.43 -9.06 -8.34
CA PRO A 13 18.19 -8.63 -7.69
C PRO A 13 17.90 -7.15 -7.95
N VAL A 14 17.70 -6.80 -9.22
CA VAL A 14 17.40 -5.45 -9.69
C VAL A 14 15.96 -5.46 -10.16
N ASN A 15 15.18 -4.50 -9.68
CA ASN A 15 13.83 -4.27 -10.20
C ASN A 15 13.87 -4.12 -11.71
N VAL A 16 13.04 -4.89 -12.42
CA VAL A 16 12.84 -4.70 -13.85
C VAL A 16 11.76 -3.67 -14.03
N ILE A 17 12.12 -2.50 -14.58
CA ILE A 17 11.17 -1.44 -14.93
C ILE A 17 10.50 -1.79 -16.27
N ASP A 18 9.19 -1.94 -16.26
CA ASP A 18 8.37 -2.23 -17.43
C ASP A 18 7.13 -1.30 -17.43
N PRO A 19 7.14 -0.21 -18.22
CA PRO A 19 6.00 0.69 -18.34
C PRO A 19 4.73 0.01 -18.89
N SER A 20 4.87 -1.03 -19.71
CA SER A 20 3.74 -1.78 -20.25
C SER A 20 3.07 -2.65 -19.17
N LEU A 21 3.87 -3.18 -18.25
CA LEU A 21 3.40 -3.87 -17.05
C LEU A 21 2.63 -2.91 -16.15
N GLN A 22 3.14 -1.69 -15.94
CA GLN A 22 2.45 -0.65 -15.17
C GLN A 22 1.06 -0.36 -15.74
N ALA A 23 0.97 -0.09 -17.04
CA ALA A 23 -0.29 0.24 -17.71
C ALA A 23 -1.29 -0.92 -17.62
N ARG A 24 -0.81 -2.15 -17.85
CA ARG A 24 -1.65 -3.36 -17.79
C ARG A 24 -2.17 -3.61 -16.36
N VAL A 25 -1.29 -3.62 -15.37
CA VAL A 25 -1.68 -3.90 -13.98
C VAL A 25 -2.51 -2.74 -13.42
N GLY A 26 -2.13 -1.50 -13.72
CA GLY A 26 -2.88 -0.30 -13.33
C GLY A 26 -4.33 -0.36 -13.83
N LYS A 27 -4.56 -0.77 -15.09
CA LYS A 27 -5.91 -0.99 -15.61
C LYS A 27 -6.66 -2.09 -14.85
N LEU A 28 -6.04 -3.26 -14.67
CA LEU A 28 -6.67 -4.39 -13.98
C LEU A 28 -7.07 -4.05 -12.54
N VAL A 29 -6.17 -3.40 -11.81
CA VAL A 29 -6.43 -2.97 -10.43
C VAL A 29 -7.54 -1.92 -10.42
N THR A 30 -7.47 -0.91 -11.29
CA THR A 30 -8.48 0.15 -11.37
C THR A 30 -9.87 -0.43 -11.63
N ASP A 31 -9.99 -1.31 -12.62
CA ASP A 31 -11.25 -1.98 -12.96
C ASP A 31 -11.80 -2.81 -11.79
N ALA A 32 -10.93 -3.59 -11.13
CA ALA A 32 -11.33 -4.44 -10.01
C ALA A 32 -11.71 -3.62 -8.75
N MET A 33 -11.09 -2.45 -8.57
CA MET A 33 -11.31 -1.55 -7.43
C MET A 33 -12.53 -0.64 -7.59
N LEU A 34 -13.21 -0.62 -8.73
CA LEU A 34 -14.35 0.28 -9.01
C LEU A 34 -15.44 0.24 -7.94
N GLN A 35 -15.76 -0.94 -7.41
CA GLN A 35 -16.76 -1.05 -6.34
C GLN A 35 -16.22 -0.53 -5.01
N VAL A 36 -14.93 -0.76 -4.72
CA VAL A 36 -14.27 -0.28 -3.50
C VAL A 36 -14.22 1.24 -3.48
N THR A 37 -13.84 1.89 -4.59
CA THR A 37 -13.75 3.35 -4.69
C THR A 37 -15.12 4.06 -4.63
N ARG A 38 -16.20 3.35 -4.96
CA ARG A 38 -17.58 3.84 -4.83
C ARG A 38 -18.22 3.58 -3.46
N THR A 39 -17.53 2.85 -2.60
CA THR A 39 -18.04 2.48 -1.28
C THR A 39 -17.46 3.40 -0.21
N VAL A 40 -18.33 3.85 0.71
CA VAL A 40 -17.91 4.50 1.96
C VAL A 40 -17.89 3.44 3.05
N PHE A 41 -16.75 3.31 3.72
CA PHE A 41 -16.53 2.34 4.79
C PHE A 41 -16.65 3.01 6.16
N HIS A 42 -17.07 2.25 7.18
CA HIS A 42 -17.18 2.80 8.54
C HIS A 42 -15.83 3.09 9.21
N THR A 43 -14.74 2.44 8.77
CA THR A 43 -13.40 2.66 9.29
C THR A 43 -12.36 2.54 8.20
N ARG A 44 -11.20 3.14 8.44
CA ARG A 44 -10.03 2.99 7.56
C ARG A 44 -9.53 1.55 7.49
N ASP A 45 -9.62 0.79 8.58
CA ASP A 45 -9.28 -0.64 8.58
C ASP A 45 -10.20 -1.44 7.65
N ALA A 46 -11.51 -1.14 7.63
CA ALA A 46 -12.46 -1.80 6.73
C ALA A 46 -12.17 -1.46 5.26
N ALA A 47 -11.90 -0.18 4.97
CA ALA A 47 -11.49 0.25 3.63
C ALA A 47 -10.21 -0.47 3.18
N ALA A 48 -9.17 -0.49 4.02
CA ALA A 48 -7.90 -1.17 3.74
C ALA A 48 -8.10 -2.67 3.46
N LYS A 49 -8.92 -3.37 4.27
CA LYS A 49 -9.26 -4.78 4.01
C LYS A 49 -9.97 -4.99 2.67
N ALA A 50 -10.87 -4.09 2.29
CA ALA A 50 -11.56 -4.18 1.01
C ALA A 50 -10.60 -3.99 -0.17
N CYS A 51 -9.70 -2.99 -0.09
CA CYS A 51 -8.64 -2.80 -1.07
C CYS A 51 -7.74 -4.04 -1.18
N ALA A 52 -7.28 -4.58 -0.04
CA ALA A 52 -6.40 -5.75 0.01
C ALA A 52 -6.98 -6.95 -0.73
N ARG A 53 -8.26 -7.27 -0.50
CA ARG A 53 -8.96 -8.40 -1.15
C ARG A 53 -8.96 -8.30 -2.68
N VAL A 54 -8.96 -7.09 -3.21
CA VAL A 54 -9.05 -6.82 -4.65
C VAL A 54 -7.66 -6.72 -5.28
N MET A 55 -6.76 -5.93 -4.69
CA MET A 55 -5.45 -5.66 -5.26
C MET A 55 -4.51 -6.86 -5.13
N GLN A 56 -4.52 -7.55 -3.97
CA GLN A 56 -3.52 -8.56 -3.63
C GLN A 56 -3.43 -9.72 -4.63
N PRO A 57 -4.53 -10.30 -5.13
CA PRO A 57 -4.45 -11.39 -6.11
C PRO A 57 -3.79 -10.93 -7.42
N ILE A 58 -4.06 -9.69 -7.85
CA ILE A 58 -3.51 -9.11 -9.08
C ILE A 58 -2.02 -8.84 -8.90
N THR A 59 -1.65 -8.12 -7.85
CA THR A 59 -0.27 -7.73 -7.57
C THR A 59 0.61 -8.93 -7.30
N THR A 60 0.10 -9.92 -6.57
CA THR A 60 0.75 -11.22 -6.42
C THR A 60 0.97 -11.82 -7.79
N ARG A 61 -0.07 -12.04 -8.63
CA ARG A 61 0.06 -12.68 -9.95
C ARG A 61 1.14 -12.05 -10.84
N TYR A 62 1.16 -10.71 -10.91
CA TYR A 62 2.03 -9.95 -11.82
C TYR A 62 3.38 -9.55 -11.20
N GLY A 63 3.55 -9.73 -9.90
CA GLY A 63 4.79 -9.43 -9.21
C GLY A 63 5.08 -7.95 -9.04
N VAL A 64 4.05 -7.09 -8.98
CA VAL A 64 4.21 -5.64 -8.85
C VAL A 64 3.53 -5.14 -7.58
N GLU A 65 3.90 -3.96 -7.10
CA GLU A 65 3.13 -3.28 -6.08
C GLU A 65 1.97 -2.47 -6.67
N SER A 66 0.92 -2.31 -5.88
CA SER A 66 -0.16 -1.38 -6.14
C SER A 66 -0.71 -0.87 -4.82
N GLY A 67 -1.30 0.31 -4.82
CA GLY A 67 -1.93 0.84 -3.64
C GLY A 67 -2.91 1.97 -3.90
N ALA A 68 -3.54 2.44 -2.84
CA ALA A 68 -4.55 3.48 -2.86
C ALA A 68 -4.46 4.35 -1.60
N LEU A 69 -4.84 5.62 -1.74
CA LEU A 69 -5.00 6.54 -0.62
C LEU A 69 -6.35 6.34 0.07
N LEU A 70 -6.39 6.58 1.39
CA LEU A 70 -7.56 6.45 2.24
C LEU A 70 -7.92 7.79 2.88
N PHE A 71 -9.15 8.25 2.65
CA PHE A 71 -9.61 9.57 3.07
C PHE A 71 -10.70 9.47 4.13
N SER A 72 -10.49 10.13 5.26
CA SER A 72 -11.53 10.31 6.28
C SER A 72 -12.50 11.41 5.86
N LEU A 73 -13.79 11.09 5.83
CA LEU A 73 -14.87 12.04 5.53
C LEU A 73 -15.38 12.77 6.78
N THR A 74 -15.04 12.27 7.97
CA THR A 74 -15.48 12.84 9.26
C THR A 74 -14.35 13.51 10.03
N GLY A 75 -13.15 13.61 9.44
CA GLY A 75 -11.96 14.14 10.13
C GLY A 75 -11.42 13.26 11.26
N ASN A 76 -11.79 11.98 11.28
CA ASN A 76 -11.28 10.98 12.22
C ASN A 76 -10.86 9.72 11.47
N GLY A 77 -9.66 9.18 11.77
CA GLY A 77 -9.14 7.95 11.16
C GLY A 77 -9.97 6.68 11.46
N ASN A 78 -10.87 6.74 12.44
CA ASN A 78 -11.82 5.66 12.77
C ASN A 78 -13.26 5.96 12.30
N GLY A 79 -13.48 7.04 11.55
CA GLY A 79 -14.78 7.40 11.00
C GLY A 79 -14.96 6.97 9.54
N LEU A 80 -16.00 7.53 8.89
CA LEU A 80 -16.33 7.20 7.51
C LEU A 80 -15.12 7.44 6.61
N THR A 81 -14.76 6.43 5.83
CA THR A 81 -13.57 6.42 5.00
C THR A 81 -13.93 6.11 3.55
N ALA A 82 -13.44 6.93 2.64
CA ALA A 82 -13.50 6.69 1.20
C ALA A 82 -12.11 6.35 0.65
N VAL A 83 -12.08 5.64 -0.48
CA VAL A 83 -10.85 5.15 -1.12
C VAL A 83 -10.60 5.94 -2.40
N GLY A 84 -9.39 6.50 -2.53
CA GLY A 84 -8.95 7.15 -3.75
C GLY A 84 -8.69 6.17 -4.89
N THR A 85 -8.52 6.69 -6.12
CA THR A 85 -8.17 5.85 -7.27
C THR A 85 -6.86 5.10 -7.00
N PRO A 86 -6.82 3.77 -7.22
CA PRO A 86 -5.60 3.01 -7.01
C PRO A 86 -4.56 3.29 -8.10
N VAL A 87 -3.31 3.00 -7.78
CA VAL A 87 -2.15 3.17 -8.66
C VAL A 87 -1.27 1.94 -8.59
N ALA A 88 -0.64 1.58 -9.71
CA ALA A 88 0.26 0.44 -9.81
C ALA A 88 1.69 0.90 -10.09
N GLY A 89 2.65 0.14 -9.54
CA GLY A 89 4.07 0.28 -9.83
C GLY A 89 4.44 -0.20 -11.23
N ARG A 90 5.58 0.30 -11.69
CA ARG A 90 6.23 -0.10 -12.95
C ARG A 90 7.32 -1.15 -12.78
N GLU A 91 7.60 -1.55 -11.56
CA GLU A 91 8.71 -2.42 -11.19
C GLU A 91 8.19 -3.80 -10.81
N ASN A 92 8.87 -4.85 -11.27
CA ASN A 92 8.64 -6.22 -10.80
C ASN A 92 9.35 -6.47 -9.47
N CYS A 93 8.60 -6.33 -8.39
CA CYS A 93 9.02 -6.43 -6.99
C CYS A 93 9.17 -7.87 -6.47
N ARG A 94 8.88 -8.88 -7.29
CA ARG A 94 9.24 -10.27 -6.93
C ARG A 94 10.75 -10.52 -7.01
N LEU A 95 11.48 -9.70 -7.77
CA LEU A 95 12.90 -9.89 -8.05
C LEU A 95 13.81 -9.13 -7.10
N SER A 96 13.27 -8.14 -6.38
CA SER A 96 13.99 -7.37 -5.37
C SER A 96 12.99 -6.71 -4.43
N TYR A 97 13.36 -6.61 -3.15
CA TYR A 97 12.56 -5.95 -2.10
C TYR A 97 12.73 -4.42 -2.11
N GLN A 98 13.40 -3.86 -3.11
CA GLN A 98 13.70 -2.44 -3.24
C GLN A 98 12.60 -1.63 -3.92
N CYS A 99 11.38 -2.17 -4.03
CA CYS A 99 10.28 -1.41 -4.60
C CYS A 99 9.88 -0.24 -3.70
N GLY A 100 9.71 0.92 -4.34
CA GLY A 100 9.17 2.10 -3.68
C GLY A 100 7.66 1.98 -3.52
N VAL A 101 7.10 2.53 -2.43
CA VAL A 101 5.65 2.62 -2.22
C VAL A 101 5.03 3.52 -3.29
N VAL A 102 4.11 2.97 -4.07
CA VAL A 102 3.58 3.58 -5.30
C VAL A 102 2.38 4.50 -5.10
N VAL A 103 1.97 4.78 -3.87
CA VAL A 103 0.67 5.42 -3.55
C VAL A 103 0.63 6.95 -3.72
N GLN A 104 1.76 7.59 -4.01
CA GLN A 104 1.88 9.06 -4.06
C GLN A 104 0.94 9.69 -5.10
N ASP A 105 0.73 9.01 -6.23
CA ASP A 105 -0.15 9.45 -7.32
C ASP A 105 -1.60 8.95 -7.17
N GLY A 106 -1.95 8.37 -6.02
CA GLY A 106 -3.31 7.89 -5.75
C GLY A 106 -4.34 9.02 -5.85
N GLY A 107 -5.53 8.68 -6.34
CA GLY A 107 -6.60 9.66 -6.55
C GLY A 107 -7.03 10.36 -5.27
N ARG A 108 -7.52 11.59 -5.38
CA ARG A 108 -8.09 12.36 -4.27
C ARG A 108 -9.59 12.11 -4.11
N VAL A 109 -10.10 12.30 -2.89
CA VAL A 109 -11.54 12.33 -2.60
C VAL A 109 -11.94 13.74 -2.17
N ILE A 110 -12.90 14.35 -2.88
CA ILE A 110 -13.41 15.70 -2.57
C ILE A 110 -14.03 15.70 -1.17
N GLY A 111 -13.65 16.67 -0.34
CA GLY A 111 -14.10 16.77 1.05
C GLY A 111 -13.48 15.74 2.00
N GLY A 112 -12.65 14.83 1.50
CA GLY A 112 -11.94 13.84 2.31
C GLY A 112 -10.58 14.34 2.79
N LEU A 113 -10.25 14.07 4.06
CA LEU A 113 -8.94 14.34 4.64
C LEU A 113 -8.06 13.09 4.55
N LEU A 114 -6.85 13.22 3.98
CA LEU A 114 -5.93 12.09 3.83
C LEU A 114 -5.60 11.52 5.22
N SER A 115 -6.02 10.27 5.45
CA SER A 115 -5.94 9.61 6.77
C SER A 115 -5.04 8.38 6.76
N GLY A 116 -4.70 7.86 5.58
CA GLY A 116 -3.90 6.67 5.42
C GLY A 116 -3.69 6.31 3.97
N TYR A 117 -3.00 5.21 3.76
CA TYR A 117 -2.87 4.57 2.46
C TYR A 117 -2.71 3.07 2.67
N ILE A 118 -3.02 2.29 1.64
CA ILE A 118 -2.72 0.87 1.59
C ILE A 118 -1.91 0.58 0.33
N HIS A 119 -0.88 -0.26 0.45
CA HIS A 119 -0.24 -0.91 -0.70
C HIS A 119 -0.12 -2.41 -0.49
N SER A 120 0.13 -3.15 -1.57
CA SER A 120 0.35 -4.59 -1.54
C SER A 120 1.82 -4.91 -1.75
N HIS A 121 2.34 -5.92 -1.05
CA HIS A 121 3.58 -6.58 -1.43
C HIS A 121 3.27 -7.85 -2.22
N PRO A 122 3.93 -8.12 -3.37
CA PRO A 122 3.73 -9.36 -4.10
C PRO A 122 4.45 -10.57 -3.48
N VAL A 123 5.14 -10.36 -2.35
CA VAL A 123 5.89 -11.35 -1.57
C VAL A 123 5.55 -11.19 -0.07
N GLU A 124 5.83 -12.22 0.74
CA GLU A 124 5.57 -12.23 2.20
C GLU A 124 6.60 -11.40 2.99
N LEU A 125 6.56 -10.08 2.82
CA LEU A 125 7.41 -9.13 3.53
C LEU A 125 6.57 -8.07 4.22
N GLY A 126 6.85 -7.80 5.49
CA GLY A 126 6.19 -6.73 6.25
C GLY A 126 6.62 -5.33 5.80
N PHE A 127 6.47 -4.34 6.68
CA PHE A 127 6.85 -2.97 6.36
C PHE A 127 8.34 -2.81 6.05
N SER A 128 8.65 -2.04 5.02
CA SER A 128 9.97 -1.53 4.69
C SER A 128 10.21 -0.16 5.32
N ASP A 129 11.48 0.26 5.46
CA ASP A 129 11.81 1.63 5.90
C ASP A 129 11.22 2.69 4.96
N ASN A 130 11.08 2.37 3.67
CA ASN A 130 10.47 3.26 2.69
C ASN A 130 8.98 3.47 2.95
N ASP A 131 8.26 2.43 3.38
CA ASP A 131 6.84 2.55 3.75
C ASP A 131 6.65 3.56 4.89
N LEU A 132 7.51 3.44 5.90
CA LEU A 132 7.44 4.30 7.07
C LEU A 132 7.84 5.74 6.74
N TYR A 133 8.87 5.91 5.89
CA TYR A 133 9.28 7.21 5.38
C TYR A 133 8.15 7.91 4.61
N VAL A 134 7.48 7.19 3.69
CA VAL A 134 6.35 7.73 2.92
C VAL A 134 5.19 8.12 3.84
N ALA A 135 4.86 7.29 4.83
CA ALA A 135 3.81 7.61 5.80
C ALA A 135 4.11 8.87 6.62
N ALA A 136 5.38 9.05 7.02
CA ALA A 136 5.82 10.25 7.73
C ALA A 136 5.83 11.49 6.85
N ALA A 137 6.29 11.36 5.59
CA ALA A 137 6.23 12.44 4.61
C ALA A 137 4.78 12.90 4.37
N MET A 138 3.85 11.95 4.22
CA MET A 138 2.41 12.25 4.07
C MET A 138 1.83 12.90 5.32
N THR A 139 2.22 12.48 6.52
CA THR A 139 1.75 13.11 7.77
C THR A 139 2.15 14.58 7.85
N LYS A 140 3.38 14.94 7.43
CA LYS A 140 3.84 16.34 7.40
C LYS A 140 3.03 17.20 6.42
N GLN A 141 2.47 16.60 5.38
CA GLN A 141 1.66 17.29 4.38
C GLN A 141 0.19 17.43 4.80
N THR A 142 -0.25 16.74 5.86
CA THR A 142 -1.64 16.79 6.35
C THR A 142 -1.72 17.57 7.67
N SER A 143 -1.97 18.87 7.61
CA SER A 143 -2.13 19.71 8.83
C SER A 143 -3.38 19.38 9.66
N ALA A 144 -4.34 18.63 9.10
CA ALA A 144 -5.66 18.41 9.69
C ALA A 144 -5.82 17.08 10.45
N LEU A 145 -4.90 16.11 10.29
CA LEU A 145 -4.96 14.83 11.01
C LEU A 145 -3.66 14.61 11.80
N PRO A 146 -3.74 14.17 13.07
CA PRO A 146 -2.56 14.04 13.93
C PRO A 146 -1.60 12.93 13.50
N TYR A 147 -2.06 11.99 12.64
CA TYR A 147 -1.25 10.89 12.12
C TYR A 147 -1.86 10.32 10.83
N VAL A 148 -1.02 9.63 10.05
CA VAL A 148 -1.39 8.82 8.89
C VAL A 148 -1.13 7.36 9.25
N THR A 149 -1.94 6.44 8.72
CA THR A 149 -1.70 4.99 8.85
C THR A 149 -1.41 4.36 7.51
N ALA A 150 -0.28 3.68 7.45
CA ALA A 150 0.12 2.82 6.36
C ALA A 150 -0.45 1.42 6.58
N TYR A 151 -0.93 0.81 5.52
CA TYR A 151 -1.36 -0.58 5.51
C TYR A 151 -0.59 -1.34 4.43
N VAL A 152 -0.14 -2.55 4.75
CA VAL A 152 0.49 -3.48 3.82
C VAL A 152 -0.37 -4.72 3.71
N SER A 153 -0.76 -5.08 2.50
CA SER A 153 -1.39 -6.37 2.17
C SER A 153 -0.35 -7.38 1.71
N LEU A 154 -0.48 -8.63 2.16
CA LEU A 154 0.45 -9.73 1.88
C LEU A 154 -0.21 -10.88 1.10
N PRO A 155 0.54 -11.69 0.34
CA PRO A 155 -0.01 -12.83 -0.42
C PRO A 155 -0.84 -13.84 0.41
N SER A 156 -0.54 -13.97 1.70
CA SER A 156 -1.20 -14.80 2.70
C SER A 156 -2.60 -14.30 3.09
N GLY A 157 -3.00 -13.13 2.59
CA GLY A 157 -4.25 -12.46 2.95
C GLY A 157 -4.16 -11.64 4.25
N ARG A 158 -3.00 -11.62 4.89
CA ARG A 158 -2.74 -10.75 6.05
C ARG A 158 -2.72 -9.29 5.64
N VAL A 159 -3.25 -8.44 6.50
CA VAL A 159 -3.14 -6.98 6.38
C VAL A 159 -2.47 -6.45 7.63
N LEU A 160 -1.31 -5.84 7.45
CA LEU A 160 -0.52 -5.21 8.49
C LEU A 160 -0.83 -3.72 8.51
N ALA A 161 -0.87 -3.11 9.69
CA ALA A 161 -1.02 -1.67 9.84
C ALA A 161 0.05 -1.09 10.75
N TRP A 162 0.49 0.11 10.39
CA TRP A 162 1.40 0.94 11.15
C TRP A 162 0.99 2.41 11.03
N SER A 163 1.14 3.20 12.09
CA SER A 163 0.75 4.61 12.09
C SER A 163 1.85 5.53 12.61
N THR A 164 1.95 6.74 12.07
CA THR A 164 2.96 7.73 12.49
C THR A 164 2.80 8.22 13.92
N ARG A 165 1.68 7.96 14.58
CA ARG A 165 1.53 8.13 16.03
C ARG A 165 2.61 7.38 16.81
N ALA A 166 2.95 6.17 16.37
CA ALA A 166 4.01 5.38 17.00
C ALA A 166 5.36 6.10 17.04
N MET A 167 5.67 6.90 16.00
CA MET A 167 6.89 7.70 15.95
C MET A 167 6.87 8.91 16.88
N GLN A 168 5.70 9.57 16.95
CA GLN A 168 5.52 10.73 17.81
C GLN A 168 5.77 10.35 19.28
N ASP A 169 5.37 9.14 19.64
CA ASP A 169 5.55 8.62 21.00
C ASP A 169 7.00 8.20 21.31
N ASN A 170 7.87 7.96 20.32
CA ASN A 170 9.23 7.40 20.53
C ASN A 170 10.33 7.93 19.57
N PRO A 171 10.52 9.25 19.40
CA PRO A 171 11.26 9.85 18.27
C PRO A 171 12.74 9.43 18.09
N GLN A 172 13.34 8.72 19.05
CA GLN A 172 14.74 8.27 19.00
C GLN A 172 14.97 6.91 18.31
N GLN A 173 13.91 6.16 17.99
CA GLN A 173 14.04 4.86 17.32
C GLN A 173 14.29 4.99 15.82
N THR A 174 15.02 4.03 15.25
CA THR A 174 15.23 3.92 13.80
C THR A 174 13.99 3.38 13.10
N TRP A 175 13.84 3.65 11.80
CA TRP A 175 12.75 3.10 10.97
C TRP A 175 12.68 1.57 11.03
N SER A 176 13.84 0.92 10.99
CA SER A 176 13.93 -0.54 11.04
C SER A 176 13.40 -1.14 12.35
N GLU A 177 13.45 -0.39 13.45
CA GLU A 177 12.95 -0.81 14.76
C GLU A 177 11.43 -0.64 14.83
N TYR A 178 10.89 0.43 14.24
CA TYR A 178 9.45 0.66 14.12
C TYR A 178 8.75 -0.42 13.28
N ALA A 179 9.37 -0.80 12.16
CA ALA A 179 8.84 -1.84 11.27
C ALA A 179 8.71 -3.21 11.97
N LYS A 180 9.54 -3.47 12.99
CA LYS A 180 9.57 -4.74 13.72
C LYS A 180 8.66 -4.76 14.95
N ARG A 181 8.44 -3.62 15.63
CA ARG A 181 7.80 -3.57 16.96
C ARG A 181 6.35 -3.08 16.96
N THR A 182 5.91 -2.27 16.00
CA THR A 182 4.62 -1.55 16.09
C THR A 182 3.62 -1.95 15.01
N VAL A 183 3.74 -3.16 14.50
CA VAL A 183 2.85 -3.71 13.48
C VAL A 183 1.69 -4.43 14.16
N ARG A 184 0.47 -3.91 13.97
CA ARG A 184 -0.74 -4.63 14.36
C ARG A 184 -1.29 -5.41 13.17
N LYS A 185 -1.74 -6.65 13.43
CA LYS A 185 -2.53 -7.41 12.45
C LYS A 185 -3.94 -6.86 12.39
N VAL A 186 -4.39 -6.52 11.19
CA VAL A 186 -5.75 -6.05 10.90
C VAL A 186 -6.60 -7.22 10.39
N LEU A 187 -5.95 -8.16 9.70
CA LEU A 187 -6.37 -9.54 9.40
C LEU A 187 -5.17 -10.47 9.58
#